data_AF-A0A924XHM9-F1
#
_entry.id   AF-A0A924XHM9-F1
#
_cell.length_a   1.000
_cell.length_b   1.000
_cell.length_c   1.000
_cell.angle_alpha   90.00
_cell.angle_beta   90.00
_cell.angle_gamma   90.00
#
_symmetry.space_group_name_H-M   'P 1'
#
loop_
_entity.id
_entity.type
_entity.pdbx_description
1 polymer ?
#
loop_
_entity_poly.entity_id
_entity_poly.type
_entity_poly.pdbx_seq_one_letter_code
_entity_poly.pdbx_strand_id
1 'polypeptide(L)'
;MSLAFTACQNSQSAAKPQIVSNTPTEAYKNLFASVKSKDTDSIKQNMSKATIEFVESAATIQKVTPEKVFQNGLTATTMTETLPQMRDERIKDNYAALEVQSPKGDWEDLMFVKENGSWKLAVGDLMNNTYKLPAPPASQAGKQNQSFPNVDPSSSSGKSLPDNDAVKNAGKSNSNLALPAQKEVPVIK
;
A
#
# COMPACT_ATOMS: atom_id res chain seq x y z
N MET A 1 25.65 -11.72 60.89
CA MET A 1 26.11 -11.56 59.49
C MET A 1 24.94 -11.94 58.60
N SER A 2 24.21 -10.94 58.10
CA SER A 2 23.04 -11.14 57.25
C SER A 2 23.50 -11.28 55.80
N LEU A 3 23.18 -12.40 55.16
CA LEU A 3 23.34 -12.57 53.72
C LEU A 3 21.97 -12.37 53.07
N ALA A 4 21.80 -11.20 52.46
CA ALA A 4 20.67 -10.91 51.59
C ALA A 4 20.95 -11.52 50.21
N PHE A 5 20.09 -12.44 49.76
CA PHE A 5 20.08 -12.91 48.38
C PHE A 5 19.25 -11.93 47.54
N THR A 6 19.94 -11.14 46.72
CA THR A 6 19.35 -10.29 45.68
C THR A 6 18.68 -11.17 44.62
N ALA A 7 17.37 -11.01 44.46
CA ALA A 7 16.61 -11.58 43.36
C ALA A 7 16.89 -10.80 42.06
N CYS A 8 17.53 -11.42 41.07
CA CYS A 8 17.46 -10.97 39.69
C CYS A 8 16.22 -11.60 39.04
N GLN A 9 15.08 -10.90 39.09
CA GLN A 9 13.99 -11.12 38.14
C GLN A 9 14.44 -10.61 36.77
N ASN A 10 14.98 -11.52 35.96
CA ASN A 10 15.18 -11.26 34.54
C ASN A 10 13.82 -11.43 33.86
N SER A 11 13.04 -10.35 33.83
CA SER A 11 11.79 -10.25 33.07
C SER A 11 12.10 -10.31 31.57
N GLN A 12 12.33 -11.51 31.05
CA GLN A 12 12.18 -11.80 29.63
C GLN A 12 10.68 -11.76 29.33
N SER A 13 10.18 -10.56 29.07
CA SER A 13 8.94 -10.37 28.31
C SER A 13 9.13 -11.16 27.02
N ALA A 14 8.39 -12.26 26.87
CA ALA A 14 8.42 -13.11 25.68
C ALA A 14 7.89 -12.32 24.49
N ALA A 15 8.72 -11.47 23.89
CA ALA A 15 8.45 -10.85 22.62
C ALA A 15 8.45 -11.94 21.55
N LYS A 16 7.34 -12.05 20.81
CA LYS A 16 7.25 -12.90 19.61
C LYS A 16 8.46 -12.60 18.70
N PRO A 17 9.15 -13.60 18.15
CA PRO A 17 10.32 -13.39 17.30
C PRO A 17 10.00 -12.35 16.21
N GLN A 18 10.82 -11.30 16.14
CA GLN A 18 10.65 -10.26 15.15
C GLN A 18 11.07 -10.79 13.78
N ILE A 19 10.18 -10.68 12.79
CA ILE A 19 10.51 -11.08 11.41
C ILE A 19 11.54 -10.10 10.86
N VAL A 20 12.75 -10.61 10.59
CA VAL A 20 13.82 -9.85 9.95
C VAL A 20 13.85 -10.23 8.48
N SER A 21 13.78 -9.23 7.60
CA SER A 21 13.84 -9.40 6.15
C SER A 21 15.05 -8.64 5.62
N ASN A 22 16.00 -9.37 5.03
CA ASN A 22 17.24 -8.78 4.53
C ASN A 22 17.08 -8.21 3.12
N THR A 23 16.06 -8.68 2.38
CA THR A 23 15.69 -8.18 1.05
C THR A 23 14.18 -7.86 0.95
N PRO A 24 13.79 -6.95 0.04
CA PRO A 24 12.38 -6.69 -0.30
C PRO A 24 11.61 -7.94 -0.72
N THR A 25 12.22 -8.82 -1.52
CA THR A 25 11.62 -10.11 -1.93
C THR A 25 11.30 -10.99 -0.72
N GLU A 26 12.21 -11.07 0.25
CA GLU A 26 11.99 -11.83 1.48
C GLU A 26 10.86 -11.21 2.32
N ALA A 27 10.85 -9.88 2.45
CA ALA A 27 9.77 -9.16 3.12
C ALA A 27 8.40 -9.43 2.48
N TYR A 28 8.32 -9.43 1.15
CA TYR A 28 7.09 -9.74 0.43
C TYR A 28 6.61 -11.16 0.69
N LYS A 29 7.51 -12.16 0.65
CA LYS A 29 7.16 -13.55 0.95
C LYS A 29 6.64 -13.73 2.38
N ASN A 30 7.28 -13.06 3.33
CA ASN A 30 6.86 -13.07 4.73
C ASN A 30 5.49 -12.42 4.92
N LEU A 31 5.26 -11.28 4.26
CA LEU A 31 3.96 -10.61 4.24
C LEU A 31 2.89 -11.52 3.63
N PHE A 32 3.16 -12.12 2.47
CA PHE A 32 2.25 -13.05 1.79
C PHE A 32 1.85 -14.18 2.73
N ALA A 33 2.81 -14.87 3.33
CA ALA A 33 2.54 -15.95 4.29
C ALA A 33 1.70 -15.46 5.49
N SER A 34 1.98 -14.27 6.01
CA SER A 34 1.26 -13.67 7.14
C SER A 34 -0.19 -13.31 6.80
N VAL A 35 -0.43 -12.80 5.58
CA VAL A 35 -1.78 -12.51 5.07
C VAL A 35 -2.56 -13.82 4.89
N LYS A 36 -1.94 -14.87 4.33
CA LYS A 36 -2.58 -16.18 4.15
C LYS A 36 -2.94 -16.85 5.48
N SER A 37 -2.10 -16.70 6.51
CA SER A 37 -2.38 -17.20 7.85
C SER A 37 -3.26 -16.27 8.68
N LYS A 38 -3.59 -15.07 8.17
CA LYS A 38 -4.33 -14.01 8.87
C LYS A 38 -3.67 -13.59 10.19
N ASP A 39 -2.35 -13.76 10.31
CA ASP A 39 -1.57 -13.39 11.49
C ASP A 39 -1.31 -11.89 11.48
N THR A 40 -2.23 -11.13 12.09
CA THR A 40 -2.18 -9.66 12.12
C THR A 40 -0.92 -9.10 12.73
N ASP A 41 -0.31 -9.79 13.70
CA ASP A 41 0.94 -9.32 14.31
C ASP A 41 2.09 -9.46 13.33
N SER A 42 2.18 -10.60 12.64
CA SER A 42 3.19 -10.81 11.60
C SER A 42 2.96 -9.91 10.38
N ILE A 43 1.70 -9.64 10.02
CA ILE A 43 1.36 -8.65 8.98
C ILE A 43 1.90 -7.27 9.37
N LYS A 44 1.59 -6.79 10.59
CA LYS A 44 2.07 -5.49 11.10
C LYS A 44 3.60 -5.41 11.11
N GLN A 45 4.30 -6.49 11.47
CA GLN A 45 5.77 -6.52 11.47
C GLN A 45 6.38 -6.35 10.07
N ASN A 46 5.69 -6.78 9.02
CA ASN A 46 6.11 -6.62 7.62
C ASN A 46 5.67 -5.28 7.01
N MET A 47 5.08 -4.37 7.78
CA MET A 47 4.58 -3.06 7.33
C MET A 47 5.35 -1.91 7.95
N SER A 48 5.59 -0.87 7.14
CA SER A 48 6.19 0.36 7.64
C SER A 48 5.28 1.00 8.69
N LYS A 49 5.87 1.83 9.55
CA LYS A 49 5.09 2.56 10.55
C LYS A 49 4.00 3.41 9.91
N ALA A 50 4.32 4.12 8.83
CA ALA A 50 3.36 4.93 8.08
C ALA A 50 2.23 4.08 7.48
N THR A 51 2.52 2.85 7.05
CA THR A 51 1.49 1.93 6.53
C THR A 51 0.52 1.48 7.63
N ILE A 52 1.02 1.23 8.85
CA ILE A 52 0.17 0.88 9.99
C ILE A 52 -0.76 2.05 10.34
N GLU A 53 -0.24 3.27 10.42
CA GLU A 53 -1.02 4.49 10.67
C GLU A 53 -2.07 4.73 9.57
N PHE A 54 -1.71 4.49 8.31
CA PHE A 54 -2.63 4.56 7.17
C PHE A 54 -3.78 3.55 7.33
N VAL A 55 -3.49 2.32 7.75
CA VAL A 55 -4.50 1.29 7.97
C VAL A 55 -5.45 1.66 9.11
N GLU A 56 -4.94 2.17 10.22
CA GLU A 56 -5.76 2.63 11.34
C GLU A 56 -6.71 3.77 10.93
N SER A 57 -6.19 4.70 10.12
CA SER A 57 -6.98 5.80 9.54
C SER A 57 -8.05 5.27 8.59
N ALA A 58 -7.70 4.35 7.69
CA ALA A 58 -8.61 3.73 6.74
C ALA A 58 -9.72 2.92 7.43
N ALA A 59 -9.38 2.18 8.49
CA ALA A 59 -10.32 1.41 9.30
C ALA A 59 -11.38 2.32 9.94
N THR A 60 -10.95 3.46 10.48
CA THR A 60 -11.85 4.48 11.07
C THR A 60 -12.83 5.01 10.03
N ILE A 61 -12.35 5.37 8.83
CA ILE A 61 -13.19 5.89 7.74
C ILE A 61 -14.17 4.82 7.24
N GLN A 62 -13.71 3.58 7.09
CA GLN A 62 -14.51 2.46 6.58
C GLN A 62 -15.43 1.84 7.63
N LYS A 63 -15.34 2.28 8.90
CA LYS A 63 -16.09 1.71 10.04
C LYS A 63 -15.87 0.21 10.19
N VAL A 64 -14.63 -0.24 9.97
CA VAL A 64 -14.18 -1.62 10.18
C VAL A 64 -13.03 -1.64 11.18
N THR A 65 -12.63 -2.82 11.64
CA THR A 65 -11.44 -2.94 12.51
C THR A 65 -10.15 -2.88 11.68
N PRO A 66 -9.04 -2.35 12.22
CA PRO A 66 -7.74 -2.39 11.56
C PRO A 66 -7.32 -3.81 11.15
N GLU A 67 -7.61 -4.80 12.00
CA GLU A 67 -7.36 -6.22 11.74
C GLU A 67 -8.03 -6.68 10.45
N LYS A 68 -9.26 -6.21 10.19
CA LYS A 68 -9.98 -6.56 8.97
C LYS A 68 -9.33 -5.96 7.73
N VAL A 69 -8.82 -4.74 7.84
CA VAL A 69 -8.07 -4.08 6.75
C VAL A 69 -6.76 -4.82 6.48
N PHE A 70 -6.01 -5.21 7.52
CA PHE A 70 -4.79 -6.01 7.38
C PHE A 70 -5.05 -7.37 6.71
N GLN A 71 -6.13 -8.06 7.10
CA GLN A 71 -6.51 -9.36 6.55
C GLN A 71 -7.02 -9.30 5.10
N ASN A 72 -7.57 -8.16 4.69
CA ASN A 72 -8.04 -7.97 3.31
C ASN A 72 -6.89 -7.71 2.33
N GLY A 73 -5.64 -7.62 2.82
CA GLY A 73 -4.46 -7.31 2.02
C GLY A 73 -4.42 -5.84 1.63
N LEU A 74 -3.22 -5.25 1.64
CA LEU A 74 -3.02 -3.87 1.17
C LEU A 74 -2.65 -3.78 -0.30
N THR A 75 -2.34 -4.92 -0.92
CA THR A 75 -2.01 -5.04 -2.34
C THR A 75 -2.82 -6.17 -2.94
N ALA A 76 -3.22 -6.04 -4.21
CA ALA A 76 -4.01 -7.07 -4.88
C ALA A 76 -3.26 -8.41 -4.98
N THR A 77 -1.92 -8.34 -5.06
CA THR A 77 -1.02 -9.48 -5.18
C THR A 77 -0.86 -10.29 -3.90
N THR A 78 -1.07 -9.72 -2.71
CA THR A 78 -0.99 -10.48 -1.44
C THR A 78 -2.20 -11.38 -1.18
N MET A 79 -3.30 -11.16 -1.91
CA MET A 79 -4.54 -11.92 -1.77
C MET A 79 -4.66 -13.08 -2.75
N THR A 80 -3.64 -13.32 -3.57
CA THR A 80 -3.64 -14.42 -4.53
C THR A 80 -3.58 -15.78 -3.84
N GLU A 81 -4.02 -16.82 -4.55
CA GLU A 81 -4.00 -18.18 -4.02
C GLU A 81 -2.58 -18.67 -3.79
N THR A 82 -1.72 -18.46 -4.79
CA THR A 82 -0.32 -18.84 -4.80
C THR A 82 0.60 -17.62 -4.78
N LEU A 83 1.85 -17.84 -4.39
CA LEU A 83 2.88 -16.80 -4.41
C LEU A 83 3.09 -16.33 -5.86
N PRO A 84 2.86 -15.04 -6.17
CA PRO A 84 3.00 -14.52 -7.52
C PRO A 84 4.47 -14.49 -7.97
N GLN A 85 4.67 -14.40 -9.29
CA GLN A 85 6.01 -14.17 -9.83
C GLN A 85 6.51 -12.79 -9.41
N MET A 86 7.77 -12.72 -9.00
CA MET A 86 8.44 -11.48 -8.61
C MET A 86 9.69 -11.29 -9.48
N ARG A 87 10.04 -10.04 -9.75
CA ARG A 87 11.26 -9.68 -10.49
C ARG A 87 11.69 -8.24 -10.17
N ASP A 88 12.82 -7.85 -10.74
CA ASP A 88 13.28 -6.46 -10.79
C ASP A 88 13.27 -5.78 -9.42
N GLU A 89 13.94 -6.42 -8.46
CA GLU A 89 14.19 -5.83 -7.15
C GLU A 89 15.18 -4.67 -7.29
N ARG A 90 14.72 -3.47 -6.98
CA ARG A 90 15.49 -2.23 -7.06
C ARG A 90 15.68 -1.68 -5.66
N ILE A 91 16.93 -1.53 -5.22
CA ILE A 91 17.27 -1.02 -3.88
C ILE A 91 18.10 0.24 -4.01
N LYS A 92 17.73 1.29 -3.27
CA LYS A 92 18.51 2.53 -3.11
C LYS A 92 18.37 3.05 -1.70
N ASP A 93 19.49 3.09 -0.96
CA ASP A 93 19.55 3.49 0.44
C ASP A 93 18.55 2.70 1.30
N ASN A 94 17.56 3.38 1.88
CA ASN A 94 16.51 2.80 2.71
C ASN A 94 15.19 2.58 1.95
N TYR A 95 15.19 2.71 0.63
CA TYR A 95 14.01 2.55 -0.23
C TYR A 95 14.23 1.43 -1.22
N ALA A 96 13.19 0.66 -1.50
CA ALA A 96 13.25 -0.40 -2.47
C ALA A 96 11.90 -0.61 -3.17
N ALA A 97 11.97 -1.06 -4.42
CA ALA A 97 10.82 -1.36 -5.25
C ALA A 97 10.95 -2.81 -5.76
N LEU A 98 9.83 -3.53 -5.84
CA LEU A 98 9.77 -4.92 -6.30
C LEU A 98 8.60 -5.06 -7.27
N GLU A 99 8.87 -5.52 -8.49
CA GLU A 99 7.79 -5.84 -9.42
C GLU A 99 7.19 -7.20 -9.09
N VAL A 100 5.87 -7.24 -8.92
CA VAL A 100 5.10 -8.46 -8.63
C VAL A 100 4.02 -8.63 -9.68
N GLN A 101 3.92 -9.83 -10.25
CA GLN A 101 2.92 -10.11 -11.27
C GLN A 101 1.54 -10.30 -10.64
N SER A 102 0.57 -9.52 -11.09
CA SER A 102 -0.84 -9.69 -10.75
C SER A 102 -1.45 -10.91 -11.47
N PRO A 103 -2.59 -11.45 -10.99
CA PRO A 103 -3.31 -12.52 -11.69
C PRO A 103 -3.75 -12.16 -13.12
N LYS A 104 -3.84 -10.86 -13.43
CA LYS A 104 -4.18 -10.37 -14.77
C LYS A 104 -3.01 -10.37 -15.75
N GLY A 105 -1.80 -10.68 -15.26
CA GLY A 105 -0.56 -10.69 -16.04
C GLY A 105 0.21 -9.37 -16.01
N ASP A 106 -0.39 -8.30 -15.47
CA ASP A 106 0.26 -7.00 -15.28
C ASP A 106 1.29 -7.04 -14.16
N TRP A 107 2.36 -6.25 -14.28
CA TRP A 107 3.38 -6.08 -13.25
C TRP A 107 3.03 -4.89 -12.34
N GLU A 108 2.85 -5.15 -11.06
CA GLU A 108 2.61 -4.16 -10.00
C GLU A 108 3.93 -3.81 -9.32
N ASP A 109 4.23 -2.52 -9.15
CA ASP A 109 5.45 -2.08 -8.47
C ASP A 109 5.17 -1.88 -6.97
N LEU A 110 5.68 -2.77 -6.13
CA LEU A 110 5.50 -2.75 -4.68
C LEU A 110 6.65 -2.03 -3.99
N MET A 111 6.30 -1.18 -3.03
CA MET A 111 7.21 -0.21 -2.43
C MET A 111 7.58 -0.65 -1.03
N PHE A 112 8.87 -0.56 -0.72
CA PHE A 112 9.44 -1.01 0.54
C PHE A 112 10.35 0.05 1.13
N VAL A 113 10.33 0.16 2.44
CA VAL A 113 11.28 0.98 3.22
C VAL A 113 12.01 0.09 4.21
N LYS A 114 13.28 0.43 4.48
CA LYS A 114 14.09 -0.25 5.48
C LYS A 114 13.91 0.45 6.82
N GLU A 115 13.30 -0.25 7.77
CA GLU A 115 13.10 0.22 9.14
C GLU A 115 13.70 -0.79 10.13
N ASN A 116 14.51 -0.31 11.07
CA ASN A 116 15.15 -1.15 12.10
C ASN A 116 15.89 -2.37 11.52
N GLY A 117 16.50 -2.21 10.35
CA GLY A 117 17.24 -3.29 9.67
C GLY A 117 16.38 -4.23 8.81
N SER A 118 15.05 -4.15 8.87
CA SER A 118 14.13 -4.99 8.09
C SER A 118 13.44 -4.21 6.98
N TRP A 119 13.25 -4.84 5.82
CA TRP A 119 12.42 -4.29 4.73
C TRP A 119 10.93 -4.48 5.02
N LYS A 120 10.14 -3.42 4.80
CA LYS A 120 8.71 -3.41 5.10
C LYS A 120 7.91 -2.72 4.01
N LEU A 121 6.69 -3.19 3.77
CA LEU A 121 5.78 -2.62 2.79
C LEU A 121 5.43 -1.17 3.18
N ALA A 122 5.52 -0.26 2.21
CA ALA A 122 5.56 1.19 2.40
C ALA A 122 4.40 1.93 1.72
N VAL A 123 3.18 1.36 1.75
CA VAL A 123 1.98 1.99 1.15
C VAL A 123 1.68 3.32 1.83
N GLY A 124 1.79 3.40 3.16
CA GLY A 124 1.57 4.65 3.89
C GLY A 124 2.61 5.72 3.56
N ASP A 125 3.87 5.32 3.35
CA ASP A 125 4.94 6.25 2.97
C ASP A 125 4.69 6.88 1.59
N LEU A 126 4.13 6.10 0.65
CA LEU A 126 3.66 6.61 -0.63
C LEU A 126 2.52 7.61 -0.43
N MET A 127 1.50 7.23 0.32
CA MET A 127 0.33 8.09 0.55
C MET A 127 0.70 9.41 1.24
N ASN A 128 1.74 9.38 2.08
CA ASN A 128 2.27 10.55 2.77
C ASN A 128 3.31 11.34 1.94
N ASN A 129 3.59 10.95 0.69
CA ASN A 129 4.62 11.54 -0.18
C ASN A 129 6.04 11.54 0.42
N THR A 130 6.33 10.58 1.29
CA THR A 130 7.65 10.42 1.95
C THR A 130 8.51 9.35 1.30
N TYR A 131 7.92 8.50 0.46
CA TYR A 131 8.61 7.46 -0.28
C TYR A 131 9.46 8.03 -1.43
N LYS A 132 10.69 7.53 -1.57
CA LYS A 132 11.60 7.89 -2.67
C LYS A 132 11.79 6.70 -3.60
N LEU A 133 11.42 6.86 -4.87
CA LEU A 133 11.55 5.80 -5.87
C LEU A 133 13.05 5.50 -6.13
N PRO A 134 13.51 4.25 -5.98
CA PRO A 134 14.91 3.90 -6.16
C PRO A 134 15.35 3.98 -7.63
N ALA A 135 14.51 3.51 -8.55
CA ALA A 135 14.67 3.59 -10.00
C ALA A 135 13.31 3.37 -10.69
N PRO A 136 13.11 3.80 -11.95
CA PRO A 136 11.90 3.49 -12.71
C PRO A 136 11.66 1.99 -12.85
N PRO A 137 10.41 1.52 -12.92
CA PRO A 137 10.10 0.10 -13.10
C PRO A 137 10.56 -0.42 -14.46
N ALA A 138 11.07 -1.64 -14.52
CA ALA A 138 11.50 -2.29 -15.76
C ALA A 138 10.38 -2.32 -16.81
N SER A 139 9.12 -2.47 -16.37
CA SER A 139 7.94 -2.35 -17.24
C SER A 139 7.78 -0.99 -17.94
N GLN A 140 8.38 0.07 -17.39
CA GLN A 140 8.37 1.44 -17.92
C GLN A 140 9.73 1.90 -18.49
N ALA A 141 10.80 1.12 -18.34
CA ALA A 141 12.15 1.51 -18.79
C ALA A 141 12.29 1.77 -20.30
N GLY A 142 11.30 1.38 -21.12
CA GLY A 142 11.20 1.72 -22.55
C GLY A 142 10.09 2.72 -22.92
N LYS A 143 9.35 3.26 -21.95
CA LYS A 143 8.24 4.19 -22.14
C LYS A 143 8.56 5.49 -21.41
N GLN A 144 9.37 6.35 -22.02
CA GLN A 144 9.50 7.72 -21.53
C GLN A 144 8.11 8.36 -21.48
N ASN A 145 7.82 9.02 -20.35
CA ASN A 145 6.65 9.87 -20.10
C ASN A 145 5.39 9.17 -19.57
N GLN A 146 5.47 8.58 -18.38
CA GLN A 146 4.34 8.66 -17.43
C GLN A 146 4.87 9.12 -16.08
N SER A 147 4.70 10.42 -15.85
CA SER A 147 4.83 11.08 -14.57
C SER A 147 4.05 10.28 -13.52
N PHE A 148 4.75 9.72 -12.53
CA PHE A 148 4.11 9.52 -11.24
C PHE A 148 3.53 10.88 -10.82
N PRO A 149 2.28 10.98 -10.36
CA PRO A 149 1.77 12.26 -9.89
C PRO A 149 2.68 12.72 -8.75
N ASN A 150 3.52 13.70 -9.06
CA ASN A 150 4.17 14.52 -8.06
C ASN A 150 3.00 15.19 -7.34
N VAL A 151 2.61 14.66 -6.18
CA VAL A 151 1.62 15.31 -5.34
C VAL A 151 2.36 16.47 -4.71
N ASP A 152 2.40 17.58 -5.43
CA ASP A 152 2.89 18.86 -4.95
C ASP A 152 1.96 19.29 -3.80
N PRO A 153 2.43 19.37 -2.53
CA PRO A 153 1.59 19.79 -1.42
C PRO A 153 1.27 21.30 -1.45
N SER A 154 1.73 22.05 -2.45
CA SER A 154 1.58 23.50 -2.53
C SER A 154 0.95 23.95 -3.86
N SER A 155 -0.31 23.57 -4.09
CA SER A 155 -1.16 24.26 -5.07
C SER A 155 -2.60 24.41 -4.56
N SER A 156 -2.75 25.15 -3.46
CA SER A 156 -3.98 25.91 -3.20
C SER A 156 -3.80 27.34 -3.73
N SER A 157 -3.61 27.47 -5.04
CA SER A 157 -3.65 28.79 -5.69
C SER A 157 -5.09 29.08 -6.08
N GLY A 158 -5.69 29.99 -5.32
CA GLY A 158 -7.05 30.47 -5.51
C GLY A 158 -7.32 30.88 -6.96
N LYS A 159 -8.38 30.32 -7.53
CA LYS A 159 -9.07 30.95 -8.65
C LYS A 159 -10.07 31.93 -8.08
N SER A 160 -9.68 33.20 -8.14
CA SER A 160 -10.56 34.36 -8.15
C SER A 160 -11.81 34.10 -8.98
N LEU A 161 -12.96 34.42 -8.39
CA LEU A 161 -14.25 34.57 -9.08
C LEU A 161 -14.07 35.50 -10.29
N PRO A 162 -14.54 35.14 -11.50
CA PRO A 162 -14.75 36.12 -12.54
C PRO A 162 -16.07 36.87 -12.30
N ASP A 163 -15.97 38.19 -12.41
CA ASP A 163 -17.05 39.17 -12.29
C ASP A 163 -18.28 38.83 -13.16
N ASN A 164 -19.44 39.10 -12.58
CA ASN A 164 -20.73 39.13 -13.25
C ASN A 164 -20.78 40.36 -14.15
N ASP A 165 -20.77 40.16 -15.47
CA ASP A 165 -21.39 41.10 -16.39
C ASP A 165 -22.11 40.36 -17.51
N ALA A 166 -23.29 40.87 -17.81
CA ALA A 166 -24.38 40.19 -18.46
C ALA A 166 -24.26 40.10 -20.00
N VAL A 167 -25.07 39.19 -20.56
CA VAL A 167 -26.06 39.44 -21.63
C VAL A 167 -26.07 38.33 -22.70
N LYS A 168 -27.18 37.57 -22.67
CA LYS A 168 -27.99 37.00 -23.77
C LYS A 168 -27.25 36.29 -24.93
N ASN A 169 -27.57 35.00 -25.16
CA ASN A 169 -28.60 34.64 -26.15
C ASN A 169 -28.95 33.14 -26.16
N ALA A 170 -30.12 32.88 -26.75
CA ALA A 170 -30.93 31.67 -26.77
C ALA A 170 -30.30 30.37 -27.33
N GLY A 171 -30.78 29.26 -26.77
CA GLY A 171 -31.44 28.20 -27.55
C GLY A 171 -30.56 27.04 -28.05
N LYS A 172 -30.67 25.88 -27.38
CA LYS A 172 -31.34 24.67 -27.92
C LYS A 172 -31.14 23.49 -26.98
N SER A 173 -32.27 22.84 -26.72
CA SER A 173 -32.41 21.52 -26.10
C SER A 173 -31.56 20.47 -26.82
N ASN A 174 -31.08 19.47 -26.09
CA ASN A 174 -31.23 18.05 -26.46
C ASN A 174 -30.77 17.15 -25.30
N SER A 175 -31.77 16.52 -24.68
CA SER A 175 -31.66 15.38 -23.79
C SER A 175 -31.22 14.13 -24.58
N ASN A 176 -30.22 13.41 -24.08
CA ASN A 176 -30.12 11.93 -24.08
C ASN A 176 -28.66 11.51 -23.95
N LEU A 177 -28.29 10.88 -22.84
CA LEU A 177 -27.41 9.71 -22.91
C LEU A 177 -27.67 8.81 -21.70
N ALA A 178 -28.12 7.61 -22.02
CA ALA A 178 -28.69 6.61 -21.14
C ALA A 178 -27.62 5.83 -20.35
N LEU A 179 -28.06 5.33 -19.18
CA LEU A 179 -27.39 4.29 -18.40
C LEU A 179 -27.21 3.00 -19.24
N PRO A 180 -26.06 2.32 -19.19
CA PRO A 180 -25.96 0.96 -19.70
C PRO A 180 -26.63 -0.04 -18.74
N ALA A 181 -27.57 -0.81 -19.29
CA ALA A 181 -28.26 -1.91 -18.65
C ALA A 181 -27.33 -3.11 -18.37
N GLN A 182 -27.55 -3.75 -17.23
CA GLN A 182 -26.90 -5.01 -16.83
C GLN A 182 -27.42 -6.17 -17.69
N LYS A 183 -26.51 -7.03 -18.14
CA LYS A 183 -26.83 -8.22 -18.93
C LYS A 183 -26.81 -9.45 -18.00
N GLU A 184 -27.98 -10.04 -17.81
CA GLU A 184 -28.17 -11.30 -17.08
C GLU A 184 -27.50 -12.48 -17.79
N VAL A 185 -26.92 -13.39 -17.01
CA VAL A 185 -26.30 -14.64 -17.46
C VAL A 185 -27.31 -15.77 -17.28
N PRO A 186 -27.59 -16.62 -18.30
CA PRO A 186 -28.52 -17.73 -18.15
C PRO A 186 -27.92 -18.92 -17.40
N VAL A 187 -28.70 -19.45 -16.46
CA VAL A 187 -28.50 -20.73 -15.77
C VAL A 187 -28.85 -21.87 -16.72
N ILE A 188 -27.92 -22.80 -16.95
CA ILE A 188 -28.17 -24.04 -17.68
C ILE A 188 -28.47 -25.12 -16.63
N LYS A 189 -29.62 -25.79 -16.79
CA LYS A 189 -30.07 -26.96 -16.01
C LYS A 189 -29.44 -28.24 -16.53
#